data_AF-A0A3D3HDQ5-F1
#
_entry.id   AF-A0A3D3HDQ5-F1
#
_cell.length_a   1.000
_cell.length_b   1.000
_cell.length_c   1.000
_cell.angle_alpha   90.00
_cell.angle_beta   90.00
_cell.angle_gamma   90.00
#
_symmetry.space_group_name_H-M   'P 1'
#
loop_
_entity.id
_entity.type
_entity.pdbx_description
1 polymer ?
#
loop_
_entity_poly.entity_id
_entity_poly.type
_entity_poly.pdbx_seq_one_letter_code
_entity_poly.pdbx_strand_id
1 'polypeptide(L)'
;MSNSKGPKWRLYLTLAGFAGLAMLVYGLRHQILEAVRELGNINAVALLLIIPLKFLNYDAYARLYRGLFAVLGNKVEYWQMYRLSLELNFVNYILPSAGISGISYFGLRSRAYGISASKGTLAQFAKMLLLYVSYQPLLIIGLVLLAMRNHVNDLVLITAASLITLLIAGTLFSIYM
;
A
#
# COMPACT_ATOMS: atom_id res chain seq x y z
N MET A 1 23.53 -6.80 37.26
CA MET A 1 22.72 -5.72 36.66
C MET A 1 23.39 -5.28 35.36
N SER A 2 22.92 -5.78 34.21
CA SER A 2 23.52 -5.51 32.90
C SER A 2 23.04 -4.15 32.36
N ASN A 3 23.95 -3.17 32.37
CA ASN A 3 23.71 -1.83 31.84
C ASN A 3 24.00 -1.83 30.33
N SER A 4 23.04 -2.32 29.53
CA SER A 4 23.10 -2.25 28.07
C SER A 4 22.77 -0.83 27.61
N LYS A 5 23.80 0.03 27.51
CA LYS A 5 23.68 1.31 26.81
C LYS A 5 23.41 1.01 25.34
N GLY A 6 22.14 1.12 24.93
CA GLY A 6 21.75 0.99 23.53
C GLY A 6 22.62 1.88 22.62
N PRO A 7 22.96 1.42 21.41
CA PRO A 7 24.03 2.04 20.63
C PRO A 7 23.64 3.45 20.15
N LYS A 8 24.47 4.46 20.48
CA LYS A 8 24.23 5.90 20.26
C LYS A 8 23.90 6.29 18.80
N TRP A 9 24.27 5.47 17.81
CA TRP A 9 23.93 5.71 16.40
C TRP A 9 22.42 5.70 16.14
N ARG A 10 21.65 4.86 16.87
CA ARG A 10 20.19 4.83 16.77
C ARG A 10 19.59 6.18 17.15
N LEU A 11 20.12 6.79 18.22
CA LEU A 11 19.68 8.11 18.67
C LEU A 11 19.96 9.19 17.63
N TYR A 12 21.16 9.21 17.03
CA TYR A 12 21.50 10.19 16.00
C TYR A 12 20.63 10.05 14.74
N LEU A 13 20.36 8.82 14.29
CA LEU A 13 19.44 8.60 13.16
C LEU A 13 18.01 9.02 13.47
N THR A 14 17.52 8.73 14.67
CA THR A 14 16.18 9.17 15.10
C THR A 14 16.10 10.69 15.14
N LEU A 15 17.11 11.37 15.71
CA LEU A 15 17.17 12.83 15.75
C LEU A 15 17.26 13.44 14.35
N ALA A 16 18.09 12.87 13.47
CA ALA A 16 18.18 13.29 12.07
C ALA A 16 16.84 13.08 11.33
N GLY A 17 16.14 11.97 11.59
CA GLY A 17 14.81 11.70 11.06
C GLY A 17 13.78 12.72 11.51
N PHE A 18 13.75 13.05 12.82
CA PHE A 18 12.86 14.10 13.35
C PHE A 18 13.19 15.48 12.79
N ALA A 19 14.48 15.83 12.67
CA ALA A 19 14.91 17.09 12.07
C ALA A 19 14.53 17.17 10.58
N GLY A 20 14.71 16.08 9.83
CA GLY A 20 14.28 15.95 8.44
C GLY A 20 12.77 16.10 8.29
N LEU A 21 12.00 15.45 9.17
CA LEU A 21 10.54 15.57 9.20
C LEU A 21 10.10 17.00 9.55
N ALA A 22 10.74 17.64 10.53
CA ALA A 22 10.46 19.04 10.88
C ALA A 22 10.80 20.01 9.73
N MET A 23 11.93 19.81 9.06
CA MET A 23 12.30 20.59 7.86
C MET A 23 11.31 20.39 6.72
N LEU A 24 10.85 19.16 6.49
CA LEU A 24 9.86 18.84 5.46
C LEU A 24 8.50 19.48 5.77
N VAL A 25 8.03 19.36 7.02
CA VAL A 25 6.78 20.01 7.48
C VAL A 25 6.89 21.53 7.35
N TYR A 26 8.03 22.11 7.75
CA TYR A 26 8.25 23.54 7.59
C TYR A 26 8.30 23.96 6.11
N GLY A 27 8.97 23.20 5.25
CA GLY A 27 9.04 23.48 3.81
C GLY A 27 7.68 23.41 3.13
N LEU A 28 6.85 22.42 3.51
CA LEU A 28 5.53 22.19 2.95
C LEU A 28 4.40 22.93 3.70
N ARG A 29 4.72 23.72 4.75
CA ARG A 29 3.72 24.37 5.62
C ARG A 29 2.67 25.16 4.84
N HIS A 30 3.06 25.83 3.77
CA HIS A 30 2.15 26.61 2.93
C HIS A 30 1.21 25.71 2.13
N GLN A 31 1.73 24.64 1.52
CA GLN A 31 0.92 23.65 0.81
C GLN A 31 -0.04 22.91 1.76
N ILE A 32 0.39 22.63 3.00
CA ILE A 32 -0.47 22.03 4.02
C ILE A 32 -1.63 22.97 4.36
N LEU A 33 -1.35 24.25 4.58
CA LEU A 33 -2.39 25.25 4.86
C LEU A 33 -3.36 25.43 3.69
N GLU A 34 -2.84 25.41 2.46
CA GLU A 34 -3.64 25.47 1.24
C GLU A 34 -4.55 24.25 1.11
N ALA A 35 -4.00 23.04 1.27
CA ALA A 35 -4.79 21.80 1.27
C ALA A 35 -5.90 21.82 2.32
N VAL A 36 -5.64 22.33 3.54
CA VAL A 36 -6.66 22.45 4.60
C VAL A 36 -7.75 23.45 4.21
N ARG A 37 -7.41 24.56 3.55
CA ARG A 37 -8.40 25.52 3.04
C ARG A 37 -9.25 24.90 1.92
N GLU A 38 -8.63 24.14 1.03
CA GLU A 38 -9.31 23.45 -0.06
C GLU A 38 -10.26 22.36 0.43
N LEU A 39 -9.97 21.70 1.58
CA LEU A 39 -10.88 20.71 2.19
C LEU A 39 -12.30 21.27 2.37
N GLY A 40 -12.44 22.56 2.68
CA GLY A 40 -13.74 23.22 2.85
C GLY A 40 -14.53 23.38 1.54
N ASN A 41 -13.87 23.28 0.39
CA ASN A 41 -14.47 23.43 -0.94
C ASN A 41 -14.63 22.10 -1.68
N ILE A 42 -14.31 20.97 -1.04
CA ILE A 42 -14.41 19.66 -1.70
C ILE A 42 -15.88 19.32 -1.94
N ASN A 43 -16.15 18.78 -3.13
CA ASN A 43 -17.45 18.25 -3.49
C ASN A 43 -17.89 17.16 -2.48
N ALA A 44 -18.92 17.46 -1.70
CA ALA A 44 -19.45 16.55 -0.68
C ALA A 44 -19.92 15.20 -1.26
N VAL A 45 -20.40 15.18 -2.50
CA VAL A 45 -20.78 13.95 -3.20
C VAL A 45 -19.54 13.10 -3.51
N ALA A 46 -18.45 13.73 -3.94
CA ALA A 46 -17.19 13.03 -4.15
C ALA A 46 -16.65 12.42 -2.85
N LEU A 47 -16.73 13.14 -1.73
CA LEU A 47 -16.38 12.62 -0.41
C LEU A 47 -17.27 11.44 0.01
N LEU A 48 -18.58 11.56 -0.20
CA LEU A 48 -19.52 10.49 0.14
C LEU A 48 -19.28 9.24 -0.72
N LEU A 49 -18.92 9.40 -2.00
CA LEU A 49 -18.55 8.31 -2.91
C LEU A 49 -17.27 7.56 -2.51
N ILE A 50 -16.38 8.16 -1.72
CA ILE A 50 -15.20 7.45 -1.19
C ILE A 50 -15.64 6.29 -0.30
N ILE A 51 -16.71 6.45 0.47
CA ILE A 51 -17.20 5.42 1.40
C ILE A 51 -17.58 4.12 0.66
N PRO A 52 -18.52 4.11 -0.31
CA PRO A 52 -18.86 2.90 -1.05
C PRO A 52 -17.67 2.36 -1.87
N LEU A 53 -16.81 3.22 -2.42
CA LEU A 53 -15.60 2.77 -3.12
C LEU A 53 -14.65 2.01 -2.19
N LYS A 54 -14.51 2.46 -0.92
CA LYS A 54 -13.75 1.73 0.09
C LYS A 54 -14.40 0.40 0.45
N PHE A 55 -15.73 0.35 0.60
CA PHE A 55 -16.44 -0.91 0.81
C PHE A 55 -16.19 -1.91 -0.33
N LEU A 56 -16.30 -1.47 -1.59
CA LEU A 56 -16.01 -2.29 -2.77
C LEU A 56 -14.56 -2.78 -2.80
N ASN A 57 -13.61 -1.90 -2.43
CA ASN A 57 -12.20 -2.27 -2.36
C ASN A 57 -11.94 -3.36 -1.30
N TYR A 58 -12.55 -3.26 -0.12
CA TYR A 58 -12.42 -4.28 0.92
C TYR A 58 -13.14 -5.59 0.59
N ASP A 59 -14.29 -5.54 -0.09
CA ASP A 59 -14.98 -6.73 -0.62
C ASP A 59 -14.07 -7.46 -1.63
N ALA A 60 -13.48 -6.72 -2.58
CA ALA A 60 -12.54 -7.29 -3.54
C ALA A 60 -11.33 -7.94 -2.85
N TYR A 61 -10.75 -7.29 -1.84
CA TYR A 61 -9.65 -7.90 -1.06
C TYR A 61 -10.08 -9.14 -0.29
N ALA A 62 -11.27 -9.15 0.32
CA ALA A 62 -11.77 -10.31 1.03
C ALA A 62 -11.94 -11.51 0.08
N ARG A 63 -12.55 -11.30 -1.09
CA ARG A 63 -12.72 -12.34 -2.13
C ARG A 63 -11.38 -12.83 -2.66
N LEU A 64 -10.44 -11.92 -2.90
CA LEU A 64 -9.09 -12.28 -3.34
C LEU A 64 -8.40 -13.19 -2.32
N TYR A 65 -8.38 -12.83 -1.04
CA TYR A 65 -7.76 -13.68 -0.01
C TYR A 65 -8.46 -15.03 0.14
N ARG A 66 -9.81 -15.09 0.06
CA ARG A 66 -10.52 -16.36 0.04
C ARG A 66 -10.07 -17.25 -1.12
N GLY A 67 -9.94 -16.68 -2.33
CA GLY A 67 -9.46 -17.38 -3.51
C GLY A 67 -8.03 -17.90 -3.32
N LEU A 68 -7.13 -17.04 -2.85
CA LEU A 68 -5.73 -17.42 -2.58
C LEU A 68 -5.63 -18.52 -1.53
N PHE A 69 -6.38 -18.42 -0.43
CA PHE A 69 -6.37 -19.45 0.60
C PHE A 69 -7.02 -20.75 0.15
N ALA A 70 -8.05 -20.70 -0.72
CA ALA A 70 -8.64 -21.89 -1.32
C ALA A 70 -7.61 -22.65 -2.18
N VAL A 71 -6.80 -21.93 -2.97
CA VAL A 71 -5.68 -22.52 -3.73
C VAL A 71 -4.64 -23.16 -2.78
N LEU A 72 -4.41 -22.56 -1.61
CA LEU A 72 -3.53 -23.09 -0.57
C LEU A 72 -4.19 -24.18 0.31
N GLY A 73 -5.38 -24.66 -0.06
CA GLY A 73 -6.10 -25.75 0.58
C GLY A 73 -6.87 -25.37 1.86
N ASN A 74 -7.08 -24.08 2.13
CA ASN A 74 -7.88 -23.63 3.28
C ASN A 74 -9.18 -22.98 2.82
N LYS A 75 -10.31 -23.42 3.38
CA LYS A 75 -11.59 -22.71 3.21
C LYS A 75 -11.74 -21.72 4.36
N VAL A 76 -11.92 -20.45 4.03
CA VAL A 76 -12.11 -19.38 5.00
C VAL A 76 -13.38 -18.59 4.71
N GLU A 77 -14.01 -18.16 5.79
CA GLU A 77 -15.24 -17.38 5.71
C GLU A 77 -14.98 -15.97 5.20
N TYR A 78 -15.96 -15.42 4.49
CA TYR A 78 -15.86 -14.07 3.93
C TYR A 78 -15.62 -13.02 5.00
N TRP A 79 -16.40 -13.05 6.08
CA TRP A 79 -16.29 -12.04 7.13
C TRP A 79 -14.97 -12.10 7.90
N GLN A 80 -14.35 -13.29 7.99
CA GLN A 80 -13.01 -13.42 8.56
C GLN A 80 -11.98 -12.67 7.71
N MET A 81 -12.03 -12.84 6.38
CA MET A 81 -11.10 -12.18 5.45
C MET A 81 -11.37 -10.68 5.32
N TYR A 82 -12.63 -10.26 5.37
CA TYR A 82 -13.00 -8.85 5.35
C TYR A 82 -12.49 -8.13 6.61
N ARG A 83 -12.74 -8.70 7.80
CA ARG A 83 -12.22 -8.16 9.07
C ARG A 83 -10.69 -8.13 9.08
N LEU A 84 -10.05 -9.21 8.63
CA LEU A 84 -8.59 -9.27 8.55
C LEU A 84 -8.02 -8.20 7.60
N SER A 85 -8.70 -7.91 6.49
CA SER A 85 -8.32 -6.87 5.55
C SER A 85 -8.44 -5.46 6.15
N LEU A 86 -9.48 -5.20 6.95
CA LEU A 86 -9.62 -3.95 7.70
C LEU A 86 -8.51 -3.79 8.76
N GLU A 87 -8.29 -4.82 9.58
CA GLU A 87 -7.25 -4.83 10.61
C GLU A 87 -5.87 -4.59 9.99
N LEU A 88 -5.56 -5.24 8.86
CA LEU A 88 -4.32 -5.04 8.14
C LEU A 88 -4.13 -3.60 7.65
N ASN A 89 -5.16 -3.01 7.04
CA ASN A 89 -5.08 -1.64 6.56
C ASN A 89 -4.91 -0.66 7.72
N PHE A 90 -5.62 -0.87 8.83
CA PHE A 90 -5.44 -0.09 10.05
C PHE A 90 -4.01 -0.17 10.59
N VAL A 91 -3.43 -1.37 10.66
CA VAL A 91 -2.02 -1.56 11.08
C VAL A 91 -1.07 -0.84 10.14
N ASN A 92 -1.29 -0.91 8.82
CA ASN A 92 -0.46 -0.20 7.85
C ASN A 92 -0.54 1.33 8.00
N TYR A 93 -1.69 1.88 8.43
CA TYR A 93 -1.84 3.31 8.66
C TYR A 93 -1.20 3.78 9.97
N ILE A 94 -1.32 3.02 11.06
CA ILE A 94 -0.78 3.41 12.38
C ILE A 94 0.70 3.07 12.51
N LEU A 95 1.14 1.97 11.90
CA LEU A 95 2.51 1.48 11.94
C LEU A 95 3.08 1.42 10.52
N PRO A 96 3.38 2.57 9.89
CA PRO A 96 3.93 2.64 8.55
C PRO A 96 5.39 2.16 8.56
N SER A 97 5.59 0.85 8.57
CA SER A 97 6.91 0.21 8.63
C SER A 97 7.36 -0.33 7.26
N ALA A 98 6.96 0.36 6.17
CA ALA A 98 7.13 -0.11 4.80
C ALA A 98 6.56 -1.53 4.55
N GLY A 99 5.42 -1.86 5.19
CA GLY A 99 4.68 -3.11 4.96
C GLY A 99 5.13 -4.32 5.80
N ILE A 100 6.27 -4.24 6.49
CA ILE A 100 6.80 -5.34 7.33
C ILE A 100 5.86 -5.66 8.51
N SER A 101 5.29 -4.63 9.14
CA SER A 101 4.31 -4.73 10.22
C SER A 101 3.02 -5.39 9.73
N GLY A 102 2.54 -5.00 8.55
CA GLY A 102 1.34 -5.55 7.94
C GLY A 102 1.48 -7.03 7.60
N ILE A 103 2.58 -7.44 6.97
CA ILE A 103 2.83 -8.86 6.63
C ILE A 103 2.96 -9.71 7.90
N SER A 104 3.71 -9.22 8.89
CA SER A 104 3.91 -9.92 10.17
C SER A 104 2.59 -10.06 10.93
N TYR A 105 1.82 -8.98 11.03
CA TYR A 105 0.50 -8.98 11.65
C TYR A 105 -0.44 -9.95 10.91
N PHE A 106 -0.47 -9.91 9.58
CA PHE A 106 -1.33 -10.76 8.79
C PHE A 106 -1.01 -12.25 8.99
N GLY A 107 0.27 -12.64 8.95
CA GLY A 107 0.67 -14.03 9.18
C GLY A 107 0.33 -14.53 10.58
N LEU A 108 0.51 -13.69 11.61
CA LEU A 108 0.14 -14.02 12.99
C LEU A 108 -1.37 -14.10 13.17
N ARG A 109 -2.11 -13.11 12.69
CA ARG A 109 -3.56 -13.02 12.83
C ARG A 109 -4.29 -14.10 12.04
N SER A 110 -3.73 -14.52 10.90
CA SER A 110 -4.27 -15.63 10.10
C SER A 110 -4.29 -16.97 10.86
N ARG A 111 -3.40 -17.16 11.85
CA ARG A 111 -3.41 -18.37 12.70
C ARG A 111 -4.70 -18.53 13.51
N ALA A 112 -5.34 -17.42 13.88
CA ALA A 112 -6.65 -17.44 14.55
C ALA A 112 -7.76 -18.05 13.68
N TYR A 113 -7.53 -18.18 12.37
CA TYR A 113 -8.44 -18.78 11.40
C TYR A 113 -7.93 -20.14 10.87
N GLY A 114 -6.99 -20.78 11.57
CA GLY A 114 -6.43 -22.08 11.17
C GLY A 114 -5.43 -22.03 10.00
N ILE A 115 -5.02 -20.83 9.58
CA ILE A 115 -4.04 -20.65 8.49
C ILE A 115 -2.64 -20.52 9.10
N SER A 116 -1.69 -21.33 8.63
CA SER A 116 -0.30 -21.21 9.06
C SER A 116 0.31 -19.87 8.63
N ALA A 117 1.26 -19.34 9.42
CA ALA A 117 1.90 -18.07 9.10
C ALA A 117 2.55 -18.07 7.70
N SER A 118 3.17 -19.20 7.30
CA SER A 118 3.77 -19.34 5.96
C SER A 118 2.74 -19.22 4.83
N LYS A 119 1.56 -19.84 4.98
CA LYS A 119 0.45 -19.68 4.01
C LYS A 119 -0.07 -18.24 3.99
N GLY A 120 -0.15 -17.58 5.15
CA GLY A 120 -0.54 -16.17 5.26
C GLY A 120 0.44 -15.23 4.54
N THR A 121 1.75 -15.43 4.74
CA THR A 121 2.80 -14.67 4.04
C THR A 121 2.76 -14.92 2.53
N LEU A 122 2.61 -16.18 2.11
CA LEU A 122 2.51 -16.53 0.70
C LEU A 122 1.27 -15.89 0.04
N ALA A 123 0.13 -15.89 0.72
CA ALA A 123 -1.07 -15.20 0.23
C ALA A 123 -0.88 -13.67 0.13
N GLN A 124 -0.13 -13.05 1.04
CA GLN A 124 0.21 -11.63 0.91
C GLN A 124 1.10 -11.35 -0.29
N PHE A 125 2.14 -12.16 -0.47
CA PHE A 125 3.05 -12.01 -1.60
C PHE A 125 2.32 -12.22 -2.93
N ALA A 126 1.49 -13.26 -3.02
CA ALA A 126 0.66 -13.52 -4.18
C ALA A 126 -0.33 -12.38 -4.46
N LYS A 127 -1.01 -11.83 -3.43
CA LYS A 127 -1.84 -10.64 -3.59
C LYS A 127 -1.04 -9.47 -4.15
N MET A 128 0.14 -9.19 -3.60
CA MET A 128 0.98 -8.06 -4.01
C MET A 128 1.38 -8.20 -5.48
N LEU A 129 1.84 -9.38 -5.90
CA LEU A 129 2.14 -9.69 -7.29
C LEU A 129 0.92 -9.51 -8.19
N LEU A 130 -0.22 -10.10 -7.83
CA LEU A 130 -1.46 -9.97 -8.61
C LEU A 130 -1.90 -8.52 -8.74
N LEU A 131 -1.75 -7.73 -7.68
CA LEU A 131 -2.09 -6.31 -7.69
C LEU A 131 -1.18 -5.54 -8.64
N TYR A 132 0.14 -5.76 -8.58
CA TYR A 132 1.09 -5.12 -9.50
C TYR A 132 0.84 -5.51 -10.96
N VAL A 133 0.64 -6.81 -11.24
CA VAL A 133 0.28 -7.28 -12.58
C VAL A 133 -1.02 -6.63 -13.05
N SER A 134 -2.04 -6.54 -12.19
CA SER A 134 -3.34 -5.94 -12.55
C SER A 134 -3.25 -4.44 -12.83
N TYR A 135 -2.34 -3.71 -12.16
CA TYR A 135 -2.16 -2.28 -12.40
C TYR A 135 -1.43 -1.96 -13.70
N GLN A 136 -0.53 -2.83 -14.17
CA GLN A 136 0.24 -2.59 -15.40
C GLN A 136 -0.62 -2.24 -16.62
N PRO A 137 -1.65 -3.03 -17.03
CA PRO A 137 -2.46 -2.68 -18.19
C PRO A 137 -3.22 -1.36 -18.00
N LEU A 138 -3.70 -1.06 -16.78
CA LEU A 138 -4.36 0.21 -16.47
C LEU A 138 -3.41 1.40 -16.64
N LEU A 139 -2.16 1.26 -16.18
CA LEU A 139 -1.14 2.30 -16.33
C LEU A 139 -0.73 2.49 -17.79
N ILE A 140 -0.56 1.40 -18.55
CA ILE A 140 -0.22 1.46 -19.97
C ILE A 140 -1.35 2.16 -20.75
N ILE A 141 -2.61 1.75 -20.55
CA ILE A 141 -3.76 2.38 -21.18
C ILE A 141 -3.84 3.85 -20.78
N GLY A 142 -3.67 4.16 -19.49
CA GLY A 142 -3.64 5.53 -19.00
C GLY A 142 -2.58 6.38 -19.68
N LEU A 143 -1.36 5.86 -19.84
CA LEU A 143 -0.26 6.54 -20.53
C LEU A 143 -0.57 6.75 -22.02
N VAL A 144 -1.14 5.75 -22.71
CA VAL A 144 -1.54 5.88 -24.12
C VAL A 144 -2.60 6.96 -24.29
N LEU A 145 -3.66 6.94 -23.47
CA LEU A 145 -4.71 7.96 -23.50
C LEU A 145 -4.16 9.36 -23.18
N LEU A 146 -3.18 9.43 -22.28
CA LEU A 146 -2.50 10.68 -21.93
C LEU A 146 -1.66 11.20 -23.09
N ALA A 147 -0.90 10.33 -23.77
CA ALA A 147 -0.10 10.68 -24.94
C ALA A 147 -0.98 11.11 -26.13
N MET A 148 -2.18 10.54 -26.29
CA MET A 148 -3.15 10.99 -27.30
C MET A 148 -3.68 12.40 -27.05
N ARG A 149 -3.68 12.87 -25.80
CA ARG A 149 -4.01 14.26 -25.47
C ARG A 149 -2.73 15.08 -25.63
N ASN A 150 -2.56 15.72 -26.79
CA ASN A 150 -1.43 16.59 -27.21
C ASN A 150 -1.10 17.81 -26.29
N HIS A 151 -1.56 17.83 -25.04
CA HIS A 151 -1.34 18.90 -24.06
C HIS A 151 -0.39 18.48 -22.92
N VAL A 152 0.19 17.29 -23.00
CA VAL A 152 1.01 16.72 -21.92
C VAL A 152 2.48 16.86 -22.28
N ASN A 153 3.26 17.37 -21.33
CA ASN A 153 4.70 17.58 -21.48
C ASN A 153 5.45 16.24 -21.68
N ASP A 154 6.38 16.21 -22.63
CA ASP A 154 7.24 15.06 -22.93
C ASP A 154 7.97 14.52 -21.70
N LEU A 155 8.40 15.38 -20.78
CA LEU A 155 9.04 14.96 -19.53
C LEU A 155 8.09 14.14 -18.66
N VAL A 156 6.81 14.49 -18.61
CA VAL A 156 5.79 13.74 -17.88
C VAL A 156 5.58 12.38 -18.53
N LEU A 157 5.51 12.32 -19.87
CA LEU A 157 5.34 11.07 -20.62
C LEU A 157 6.55 10.14 -20.42
N ILE A 158 7.77 10.65 -20.52
CA ILE A 158 9.01 9.88 -20.31
C ILE A 158 9.11 9.38 -18.86
N THR A 159 8.79 10.25 -17.89
CA THR A 159 8.82 9.87 -16.47
C THR A 159 7.78 8.78 -16.18
N ALA A 160 6.55 8.92 -16.67
CA ALA A 160 5.52 7.90 -16.52
C ALA A 160 5.93 6.58 -17.20
N ALA A 161 6.43 6.64 -18.44
CA ALA A 161 6.88 5.47 -19.19
C ALA A 161 8.03 4.72 -18.47
N SER A 162 9.01 5.45 -17.94
CA SER A 162 10.13 4.86 -17.20
C SER A 162 9.70 4.19 -15.89
N LEU A 163 8.79 4.82 -15.13
CA LEU A 163 8.23 4.24 -13.91
C LEU A 163 7.40 2.97 -14.19
N ILE A 164 6.60 2.98 -15.26
CA ILE A 164 5.83 1.80 -15.69
C ILE A 164 6.78 0.68 -16.12
N THR A 165 7.84 1.01 -16.87
CA THR A 165 8.86 0.03 -17.29
C THR A 165 9.57 -0.59 -16.09
N LEU A 166 9.95 0.24 -15.10
CA LEU A 166 10.57 -0.22 -13.86
C LEU A 166 9.63 -1.15 -13.07
N LEU A 167 8.34 -0.81 -12.99
CA LEU A 167 7.33 -1.65 -12.34
C LEU A 167 7.19 -3.01 -13.04
N ILE A 168 7.15 -3.03 -14.38
CA ILE A 168 7.08 -4.28 -15.17
C ILE A 168 8.33 -5.13 -14.90
N ALA A 169 9.52 -4.54 -15.03
CA ALA A 169 10.78 -5.24 -14.77
C ALA A 169 10.86 -5.78 -13.34
N GLY A 170 10.48 -4.98 -12.34
CA GLY A 170 10.44 -5.41 -10.94
C GLY A 170 9.42 -6.52 -10.67
N THR A 171 8.29 -6.51 -11.38
CA THR A 171 7.28 -7.58 -11.28
C THR A 171 7.80 -8.88 -11.90
N LEU A 172 8.43 -8.82 -13.08
CA LEU A 172 9.04 -9.99 -13.72
C LEU A 172 10.15 -10.59 -12.87
N PHE A 173 11.01 -9.74 -12.30
CA PHE A 173 12.04 -10.17 -11.36
C PHE A 173 11.45 -10.87 -10.14
N SER A 174 10.37 -10.33 -9.57
CA SER A 174 9.70 -10.91 -8.40
C SER A 174 8.99 -12.24 -8.67
N ILE A 175 8.65 -12.54 -9.92
CA ILE A 175 8.07 -13.83 -10.33
C ILE A 175 9.16 -14.89 -10.51
N TYR A 176 10.38 -14.47 -10.88
CA TYR A 176 11.48 -15.38 -11.18
C TYR A 176 12.29 -15.81 -9.93
N MET A 177 12.28 -15.01 -8.86
CA MET A 177 12.85 -15.39 -7.56
C MET A 177 11.94 -16.32 -6.76
#